data_AF-A0A9E4G355-F1
#
_entry.id   AF-A0A9E4G355-F1
#
_cell.length_a   1.000
_cell.length_b   1.000
_cell.length_c   1.000
_cell.angle_alpha   90.00
_cell.angle_beta   90.00
_cell.angle_gamma   90.00
#
_symmetry.space_group_name_H-M   'P 1'
#
loop_
_entity.id
_entity.type
_entity.pdbx_description
1 polymer ?
#
loop_
_entity_poly.entity_id
_entity_poly.type
_entity_poly.pdbx_seq_one_letter_code
_entity_poly.pdbx_strand_id
1 'polypeptide(L)'
;MSRVINTNSPGKRRNAHLRTIAEILRRLSQEQEINQESKDMVAMLVFCLRGIEGTVEESMVAWEKRGYWKKSDEFQQKWWWASLLSKSVDDLLRIERWVYLAESMMTLYGNVS
;
A
#
# COMPACT_ATOMS: atom_id res chain seq x y z
N MET A 1 -4.22 37.43 -7.78
CA MET A 1 -4.80 36.15 -7.32
C MET A 1 -3.66 35.17 -7.09
N SER A 2 -3.47 34.68 -5.86
CA SER A 2 -2.40 33.75 -5.50
C SER A 2 -2.64 32.35 -6.10
N ARG A 3 -1.59 31.64 -6.51
CA ARG A 3 -1.68 30.29 -7.08
C ARG A 3 -2.03 29.28 -5.99
N VAL A 4 -3.22 28.67 -6.06
CA VAL A 4 -3.58 27.53 -5.21
C VAL A 4 -2.77 26.31 -5.66
N ILE A 5 -1.87 25.82 -4.81
CA ILE A 5 -1.10 24.60 -5.05
C ILE A 5 -1.80 23.46 -4.30
N ASN A 6 -2.26 22.43 -5.02
CA ASN A 6 -2.75 21.22 -4.37
C ASN A 6 -1.56 20.50 -3.72
N THR A 7 -1.49 20.55 -2.39
CA THR A 7 -0.42 19.93 -1.61
C THR A 7 -0.61 18.43 -1.40
N ASN A 8 -1.81 17.89 -1.69
CA ASN A 8 -2.21 16.51 -1.42
C ASN A 8 -2.41 15.70 -2.72
N SER A 9 -1.38 15.66 -3.57
CA SER A 9 -1.44 14.90 -4.82
C SER A 9 -1.46 13.37 -4.56
N PRO A 10 -2.01 12.56 -5.49
CA PRO A 10 -2.03 11.11 -5.37
C PRO A 10 -0.63 10.51 -5.13
N GLY A 11 0.39 11.04 -5.81
CA GLY A 11 1.78 10.62 -5.62
C GLY A 11 2.32 10.91 -4.21
N LYS A 12 1.97 12.05 -3.61
CA LYS A 12 2.38 12.37 -2.23
C LYS A 12 1.68 11.46 -1.22
N ARG A 13 0.38 11.19 -1.39
CA ARG A 13 -0.39 10.25 -0.55
C ARG A 13 0.21 8.84 -0.63
N ARG A 14 0.50 8.36 -1.84
CA ARG A 14 1.15 7.06 -2.04
C ARG A 14 2.49 6.97 -1.31
N ASN A 15 3.34 7.99 -1.42
CA ASN A 15 4.61 8.04 -0.70
C ASN A 15 4.45 8.11 0.83
N ALA A 16 3.34 8.67 1.34
CA ALA A 16 3.05 8.61 2.77
C ALA A 16 2.67 7.19 3.19
N HIS A 17 1.80 6.51 2.43
CA HIS A 17 1.45 5.10 2.68
C HIS A 17 2.67 4.18 2.64
N LEU A 18 3.59 4.35 1.68
CA LEU A 18 4.83 3.56 1.62
C LEU A 18 5.70 3.75 2.86
N ARG A 19 5.87 4.99 3.33
CA ARG A 19 6.62 5.28 4.56
C ARG A 19 5.95 4.66 5.78
N THR A 20 4.62 4.75 5.88
CA THR A 20 3.86 4.11 6.96
C THR A 20 4.01 2.59 6.92
N ILE A 21 3.95 1.96 5.74
CA ILE A 21 4.20 0.52 5.58
C ILE A 21 5.61 0.17 6.05
N ALA A 22 6.63 0.90 5.61
CA ALA A 22 8.01 0.65 6.02
C ALA A 22 8.21 0.71 7.54
N GLU A 23 7.61 1.70 8.21
CA GLU A 23 7.66 1.82 9.67
C GLU A 23 6.91 0.69 10.38
N ILE A 24 5.74 0.29 9.89
CA ILE A 24 4.98 -0.83 10.46
C ILE A 24 5.76 -2.13 10.31
N LEU A 25 6.33 -2.39 9.13
CA LEU A 25 7.14 -3.59 8.90
C LEU A 25 8.36 -3.61 9.84
N ARG A 26 9.05 -2.47 9.96
CA ARG A 26 10.17 -2.30 10.91
C ARG A 26 9.74 -2.62 12.34
N ARG A 27 8.58 -2.13 12.77
CA ARG A 27 8.06 -2.40 14.12
C ARG A 27 7.65 -3.86 14.32
N LEU A 28 6.90 -4.44 13.39
CA LEU A 28 6.52 -5.86 13.41
C LEU A 28 7.75 -6.78 13.46
N SER A 29 8.86 -6.42 12.80
CA SER A 29 10.09 -7.21 12.83
C SER A 29 10.78 -7.27 14.20
N GLN A 30 10.40 -6.39 15.13
CA GLN A 30 10.95 -6.31 16.48
C GLN A 30 10.07 -7.00 17.52
N GLU A 31 8.82 -7.32 17.17
CA GLU A 31 7.89 -8.03 18.05
C GLU A 31 8.22 -9.52 18.11
N GLN A 32 8.30 -10.09 19.32
CA GLN A 32 8.58 -11.52 19.51
C GLN A 32 7.32 -12.38 19.39
N GLU A 33 6.15 -11.80 19.66
CA GLU A 33 4.87 -12.48 19.68
C GLU A 33 3.79 -11.65 18.97
N ILE A 34 2.79 -12.34 18.41
CA ILE A 34 1.65 -11.69 17.78
C ILE A 34 0.62 -11.38 18.86
N ASN A 35 0.55 -10.11 19.24
CA ASN A 35 -0.40 -9.57 20.20
C ASN A 35 -1.46 -8.70 19.49
N GLN A 36 -2.36 -8.09 20.27
CA GLN A 36 -3.41 -7.24 19.71
C GLN A 36 -2.85 -6.04 18.91
N GLU A 37 -1.76 -5.43 19.37
CA GLU A 37 -1.12 -4.32 18.65
C GLU A 37 -0.54 -4.79 17.32
N SER A 38 0.05 -5.99 17.26
CA SER A 38 0.50 -6.60 16.00
C SER A 38 -0.66 -6.79 15.03
N LYS A 39 -1.85 -7.21 15.51
CA LYS A 39 -3.05 -7.34 14.67
C LYS A 39 -3.50 -5.98 14.12
N ASP A 40 -3.50 -4.94 14.95
CA ASP A 40 -3.88 -3.58 14.54
C ASP A 40 -2.87 -2.99 13.53
N MET A 41 -1.58 -3.27 13.71
CA MET A 41 -0.53 -2.92 12.75
C MET A 41 -0.74 -3.61 11.40
N VAL A 42 -1.08 -4.91 11.40
CA VAL A 42 -1.40 -5.65 10.18
C VAL A 42 -2.66 -5.09 9.51
N ALA A 43 -3.69 -4.72 10.27
CA ALA A 43 -4.86 -4.02 9.73
C ALA A 43 -4.47 -2.68 9.08
N MET A 44 -3.58 -1.92 9.70
CA MET A 44 -3.07 -0.67 9.14
C MET A 44 -2.28 -0.88 7.83
N LEU A 45 -1.55 -2.00 7.68
CA LEU A 45 -0.92 -2.38 6.40
C LEU A 45 -1.98 -2.53 5.31
N VAL A 46 -3.08 -3.24 5.58
CA VAL A 46 -4.19 -3.41 4.61
C VAL A 46 -4.73 -2.06 4.17
N PHE A 47 -4.99 -1.14 5.10
CA PHE A 47 -5.48 0.20 4.77
C PHE A 47 -4.48 1.02 3.95
N CYS A 48 -3.18 0.92 4.26
CA CYS A 48 -2.16 1.60 3.46
C CYS A 48 -2.10 1.04 2.04
N LEU A 49 -2.17 -0.27 1.86
CA LEU A 49 -2.17 -0.91 0.55
C LEU A 49 -3.39 -0.54 -0.30
N ARG A 50 -4.59 -0.53 0.30
CA ARG A 50 -5.82 -0.01 -0.35
C ARG A 50 -5.71 1.48 -0.67
N GLY A 51 -5.08 2.25 0.21
CA GLY A 51 -4.79 3.67 -0.02
C GLY A 51 -3.88 3.87 -1.24
N ILE A 52 -2.86 3.02 -1.40
CA ILE A 52 -1.99 3.01 -2.58
C ILE A 52 -2.81 2.70 -3.84
N GLU A 53 -3.60 1.62 -3.83
CA GLU A 53 -4.47 1.25 -4.95
C GLU A 53 -5.38 2.41 -5.40
N GLY A 54 -6.07 3.06 -4.46
CA GLY A 54 -6.91 4.22 -4.78
C GLY A 54 -6.13 5.38 -5.40
N THR A 55 -4.91 5.66 -4.93
CA THR A 55 -4.07 6.70 -5.57
C THR A 55 -3.59 6.31 -6.98
N VAL A 56 -3.48 5.02 -7.26
CA VAL A 56 -3.11 4.50 -8.58
C VAL A 56 -4.27 4.69 -9.54
N GLU A 57 -5.48 4.29 -9.14
CA GLU A 57 -6.72 4.52 -9.90
C GLU A 57 -6.94 6.01 -10.20
N GLU A 58 -6.81 6.89 -9.20
CA GLU A 58 -6.90 8.34 -9.38
C GLU A 58 -5.89 8.86 -10.44
N SER A 59 -4.67 8.31 -10.45
CA SER A 59 -3.62 8.71 -11.39
C SER A 59 -3.91 8.20 -12.81
N MET A 60 -4.40 6.96 -12.94
CA MET A 60 -4.79 6.35 -14.21
C MET A 60 -5.93 7.13 -14.84
N VAL A 61 -7.02 7.36 -14.12
CA VAL A 61 -8.18 8.12 -14.62
C VAL A 61 -7.78 9.51 -15.11
N ALA A 62 -6.86 10.17 -14.41
CA ALA A 62 -6.35 11.49 -14.82
C ALA A 62 -5.49 11.46 -16.10
N TRP A 63 -4.83 10.34 -16.40
CA TRP A 63 -4.05 10.15 -17.62
C TRP A 63 -4.91 9.67 -18.80
N GLU A 64 -5.86 8.79 -18.53
CA GLU A 64 -6.85 8.31 -19.51
C GLU A 64 -7.70 9.45 -20.07
N LYS A 65 -8.17 10.36 -19.20
CA LYS A 65 -8.85 11.61 -19.61
C LYS A 65 -8.01 12.50 -20.53
N ARG A 66 -6.69 12.32 -20.56
CA ARG A 66 -5.74 13.04 -21.44
C ARG A 66 -5.27 12.19 -22.63
N GLY A 67 -5.82 11.00 -22.80
CA GLY A 67 -5.47 10.06 -23.88
C GLY A 67 -4.21 9.23 -23.63
N TYR A 68 -3.65 9.22 -22.42
CA TYR A 68 -2.42 8.50 -22.09
C TYR A 68 -2.65 7.06 -21.60
N TRP A 69 -3.40 6.26 -22.36
CA TRP A 69 -3.80 4.90 -21.99
C TRP A 69 -2.62 3.97 -21.71
N LYS A 70 -1.63 3.92 -22.60
CA LYS A 70 -0.41 3.11 -22.42
C LYS A 70 0.32 3.42 -21.11
N LYS A 71 0.35 4.70 -20.71
CA LYS A 71 0.99 5.14 -19.47
C LYS A 71 0.19 4.68 -18.24
N SER A 72 -1.14 4.71 -18.32
CA SER A 72 -2.02 4.18 -17.28
C SER A 72 -1.81 2.67 -17.10
N ASP A 73 -1.75 1.91 -18.19
CA ASP A 73 -1.56 0.45 -18.14
C ASP A 73 -0.21 0.07 -17.54
N GLU A 74 0.89 0.67 -18.03
CA GLU A 74 2.24 0.45 -17.49
C GLU A 74 2.31 0.79 -15.99
N PHE A 75 1.56 1.81 -15.57
CA PHE A 75 1.51 2.23 -14.19
C PHE A 75 0.67 1.31 -13.33
N GLN A 76 -0.48 0.85 -13.81
CA GLN A 76 -1.28 -0.18 -13.14
C GLN A 76 -0.44 -1.43 -12.94
N GLN A 77 0.25 -1.89 -13.99
CA GLN A 77 1.13 -3.05 -13.92
C GLN A 77 2.27 -2.85 -12.93
N LYS A 78 2.83 -1.64 -12.83
CA LYS A 78 3.86 -1.35 -11.82
C LYS A 78 3.35 -1.48 -10.38
N TRP A 79 2.10 -1.12 -10.13
CA TRP A 79 1.53 -1.05 -8.78
C TRP A 79 0.57 -2.20 -8.44
N TRP A 80 0.41 -3.16 -9.34
CA TRP A 80 -0.54 -4.28 -9.20
C TRP A 80 -0.34 -5.06 -7.89
N TRP A 81 0.91 -5.15 -7.43
CA TRP A 81 1.30 -5.81 -6.20
C TRP A 81 0.58 -5.23 -4.97
N ALA A 82 0.24 -3.95 -4.96
CA ALA A 82 -0.41 -3.32 -3.82
C ALA A 82 -1.82 -3.88 -3.61
N SER A 83 -2.57 -4.09 -4.69
CA SER A 83 -3.90 -4.72 -4.66
C SER A 83 -3.79 -6.19 -4.26
N LEU A 84 -2.85 -6.94 -4.87
CA LEU A 84 -2.62 -8.34 -4.55
C LEU A 84 -2.27 -8.54 -3.07
N LEU A 85 -1.30 -7.78 -2.56
CA LEU A 85 -0.86 -7.87 -1.17
C LEU A 85 -1.92 -7.35 -0.20
N SER A 86 -2.71 -6.33 -0.58
CA SER A 86 -3.84 -5.89 0.24
C SER A 86 -4.79 -7.05 0.52
N LYS A 87 -5.16 -7.80 -0.52
CA LYS A 87 -6.04 -8.96 -0.39
C LYS A 87 -5.40 -10.07 0.42
N SER A 88 -4.14 -10.43 0.11
CA SER A 88 -3.42 -11.48 0.83
C SER A 88 -3.30 -11.19 2.33
N VAL A 89 -2.96 -9.96 2.70
CA VAL A 89 -2.82 -9.53 4.10
C VAL A 89 -4.18 -9.40 4.79
N ASP A 90 -5.23 -8.94 4.09
CA ASP A 90 -6.60 -8.91 4.63
C ASP A 90 -7.14 -10.33 4.89
N ASP A 91 -6.90 -11.26 3.97
CA ASP A 91 -7.27 -12.67 4.14
C ASP A 91 -6.54 -13.27 5.34
N LEU A 92 -5.21 -13.07 5.43
CA LEU A 92 -4.38 -13.50 6.58
C LEU A 92 -4.95 -12.99 7.91
N LEU A 93 -5.33 -11.71 7.98
CA LEU A 93 -5.87 -11.07 9.17
C LEU A 93 -7.25 -11.66 9.54
N ARG A 94 -8.14 -11.86 8.56
CA ARG A 94 -9.52 -12.35 8.79
C ARG A 94 -9.59 -13.80 9.22
N ILE A 95 -8.70 -14.64 8.69
CA ILE A 95 -8.67 -16.08 8.98
C ILE A 95 -7.59 -16.44 10.02
N GLU A 96 -6.99 -15.43 10.65
CA GLU A 96 -5.96 -15.54 11.70
C GLU A 96 -4.79 -16.47 11.32
N ARG A 97 -4.36 -16.42 10.05
CA ARG A 97 -3.32 -17.28 9.47
C ARG A 97 -1.92 -16.68 9.64
N TRP A 98 -1.57 -16.42 10.89
CA TRP A 98 -0.35 -15.72 11.31
C TRP A 98 0.97 -16.35 10.85
N VAL A 99 0.97 -17.66 10.57
CA VAL A 99 2.15 -18.38 10.04
C VAL A 99 2.67 -17.76 8.73
N TYR A 100 1.80 -17.15 7.92
CA TYR A 100 2.17 -16.52 6.65
C TYR A 100 2.54 -15.04 6.78
N LEU A 101 2.57 -14.49 8.00
CA LEU A 101 2.83 -13.07 8.21
C LEU A 101 4.26 -12.71 7.80
N ALA A 102 5.24 -13.52 8.19
CA ALA A 102 6.64 -13.30 7.84
C ALA A 102 6.88 -13.32 6.32
N GLU A 103 6.24 -14.26 5.61
CA GLU A 103 6.29 -14.33 4.13
C GLU A 103 5.67 -13.09 3.48
N SER A 104 4.52 -12.65 3.99
CA SER A 104 3.85 -11.44 3.52
C SER A 104 4.71 -10.19 3.75
N MET A 105 5.36 -10.10 4.92
CA MET A 105 6.29 -9.02 5.25
C MET A 105 7.51 -9.00 4.33
N MET A 106 8.15 -10.15 4.07
CA MET A 106 9.28 -10.24 3.14
C MET A 106 8.90 -9.78 1.73
N THR A 107 7.73 -10.18 1.26
CA THR A 107 7.22 -9.73 -0.05
C THR A 107 6.96 -8.22 -0.06
N LEU A 108 6.39 -7.67 1.03
CA LEU A 108 6.19 -6.22 1.16
C LEU A 108 7.51 -5.44 1.18
N TYR A 109 8.54 -5.92 1.88
CA TYR A 109 9.86 -5.29 1.88
C TYR A 109 10.43 -5.15 0.46
N GLY A 110 10.31 -6.18 -0.37
CA GLY A 110 10.79 -6.15 -1.76
C GLY A 110 10.08 -5.15 -2.67
N ASN A 111 8.87 -4.72 -2.31
CA ASN A 111 8.07 -3.77 -3.11
C ASN A 111 8.11 -2.32 -2.59
N VAL A 112 8.48 -2.14 -1.32
CA VAL A 112 8.48 -0.84 -0.62
C VAL A 112 9.89 -0.23 -0.52
N SER A 113 10.94 -1.07 -0.60
CA SER A 113 12.34 -0.65 -0.75
C SER A 113 12.60 0.07 -2.08
#